data_AF-A0A963VXK1-F1
#
_entry.id   AF-A0A963VXK1-F1
#
_cell.length_a   1.000
_cell.length_b   1.000
_cell.length_c   1.000
_cell.angle_alpha   90.00
_cell.angle_beta   90.00
_cell.angle_gamma   90.00
#
_symmetry.space_group_name_H-M   'P 1'
#
loop_
_entity.id
_entity.type
_entity.pdbx_description
1 polymer ?
#
loop_
_entity_poly.entity_id
_entity_poly.type
_entity_poly.pdbx_seq_one_letter_code
_entity_poly.pdbx_strand_id
1 'polypeptide(L)'
;MEWWIALSEIVRNFALVAAGAVGLLLAGLRVAAANRQADAALRQTELQRRDHVAELFNRAVGQLHDDELHVRLGAVYTLRQIANDFPDLTGAVFELLSLYVRDSGHVYGEAGQPDDIRIMLDILFEQPGKR
;
A
#
# COMPACT_ATOMS: atom_id res chain seq x y z
N MET A 1 28.74 -44.17 50.64
CA MET A 1 28.90 -43.84 49.22
C MET A 1 27.58 -43.37 48.58
N GLU A 2 26.44 -43.98 48.94
CA GLU A 2 25.07 -43.61 48.48
C GLU A 2 24.68 -42.11 48.58
N TRP A 3 25.06 -41.41 49.65
CA TRP A 3 24.65 -40.01 49.88
C TRP A 3 25.22 -39.02 48.85
N TRP A 4 26.43 -39.27 48.33
CA TRP A 4 27.06 -38.43 47.32
C TRP A 4 26.40 -38.56 45.95
N ILE A 5 25.93 -39.77 45.61
CA ILE A 5 25.23 -40.04 44.36
C ILE A 5 23.87 -39.35 44.37
N ALA A 6 23.11 -39.50 45.45
CA ALA A 6 21.80 -38.85 45.60
C ALA A 6 21.87 -37.31 45.53
N LEU A 7 22.88 -36.70 46.16
CA LEU A 7 23.11 -35.25 46.07
C LEU A 7 23.38 -34.80 44.63
N SER A 8 24.19 -35.58 43.88
CA SER A 8 24.54 -35.26 42.49
C SER A 8 23.33 -35.33 41.55
N GLU A 9 22.43 -36.29 41.75
CA GLU A 9 21.21 -36.45 40.95
C GLU A 9 20.22 -35.30 41.20
N ILE A 10 20.06 -34.88 42.46
CA ILE A 10 19.22 -33.75 42.82
C ILE A 10 19.74 -32.48 42.15
N VAL A 11 21.04 -32.18 42.29
CA VAL A 11 21.66 -30.99 41.69
C VAL A 11 21.53 -31.02 40.17
N ARG A 12 21.76 -32.17 39.51
CA ARG A 12 21.61 -32.31 38.06
C ARG A 12 20.18 -32.04 37.59
N ASN A 13 19.19 -32.60 38.28
CA ASN A 13 17.78 -32.41 37.93
C ASN A 13 17.35 -30.95 38.12
N PHE A 14 17.77 -30.30 39.21
CA PHE A 14 17.52 -28.88 39.43
C PHE A 14 18.18 -28.00 38.36
N ALA A 15 19.43 -28.29 38.00
CA ALA A 15 20.13 -27.55 36.95
C ALA A 15 19.43 -27.69 35.58
N LEU A 16 18.96 -28.89 35.24
CA LEU A 16 18.21 -29.14 33.99
C LEU A 16 16.87 -28.40 33.97
N VAL A 17 16.11 -28.43 35.08
CA VAL A 17 14.84 -27.71 35.20
C VAL A 17 15.08 -26.20 35.12
N ALA A 18 16.10 -25.68 35.80
CA ALA A 18 16.46 -24.27 35.76
C ALA A 18 16.87 -23.83 34.34
N ALA A 19 17.70 -24.62 33.66
CA ALA A 19 18.11 -24.36 32.28
C ALA A 19 16.91 -24.40 31.31
N GLY A 20 16.01 -25.37 31.48
CA GLY A 20 14.77 -25.46 30.72
C GLY A 20 13.86 -24.24 30.94
N ALA A 21 13.69 -23.81 32.20
CA ALA A 21 12.91 -22.63 32.54
C ALA A 21 13.51 -21.35 31.93
N VAL A 22 14.83 -21.17 32.01
CA VAL A 22 15.55 -20.06 31.36
C VAL A 22 15.37 -20.13 29.84
N GLY A 23 15.47 -21.32 29.24
CA GLY A 23 15.23 -21.52 27.81
C GLY A 23 13.83 -21.10 27.38
N LEU A 24 12.80 -21.49 28.14
CA LEU A 24 11.41 -21.10 27.89
C LEU A 24 11.20 -19.58 28.03
N LEU A 25 11.81 -18.95 29.04
CA LEU A 25 11.74 -17.51 29.22
C LEU A 25 12.38 -16.76 28.04
N LEU A 26 13.58 -17.16 27.62
CA LEU A 26 14.27 -16.56 26.47
C LEU A 26 13.50 -16.78 25.16
N ALA A 27 12.92 -17.97 24.98
CA ALA A 27 12.07 -18.26 23.83
C ALA A 27 10.82 -17.35 23.81
N GLY A 28 10.15 -17.18 24.96
CA GLY A 28 9.00 -16.29 25.09
C GLY A 28 9.35 -14.83 24.77
N LEU A 29 10.48 -14.33 25.28
CA LEU A 29 10.96 -12.98 24.97
C LEU A 29 11.25 -12.80 23.47
N ARG A 30 11.85 -13.80 22.81
CA ARG A 30 12.11 -13.77 21.36
C ARG A 30 10.81 -13.77 20.55
N VAL A 31 9.84 -14.59 20.91
CA VAL A 31 8.53 -14.62 20.23
C VAL A 31 7.82 -13.28 20.38
N ALA A 32 7.85 -12.69 21.58
CA ALA A 32 7.26 -11.37 21.81
C ALA A 32 7.93 -10.27 20.97
N ALA A 33 9.26 -10.30 20.86
CA ALA A 33 10.01 -9.38 20.00
C ALA A 33 9.69 -9.58 18.51
N ALA A 34 9.62 -10.84 18.06
CA ALA A 34 9.32 -11.18 16.66
C ALA A 34 7.91 -10.72 16.26
N ASN A 35 6.92 -10.92 17.13
CA ASN A 35 5.54 -10.47 16.89
C ASN A 35 5.47 -8.94 16.75
N ARG A 36 6.15 -8.19 17.64
CA ARG A 36 6.22 -6.73 17.54
C ARG A 36 6.90 -6.27 16.26
N GLN A 37 7.95 -6.96 15.83
CA GLN A 37 8.65 -6.65 14.59
C GLN A 37 7.78 -6.94 13.36
N ALA A 38 7.03 -8.04 13.36
CA ALA A 38 6.08 -8.36 12.29
C ALA A 38 4.98 -7.30 12.17
N ASP A 39 4.40 -6.88 13.30
CA ASP A 39 3.39 -5.81 13.32
C ASP A 39 3.96 -4.49 12.78
N ALA A 40 5.18 -4.13 13.18
CA ALA A 40 5.85 -2.94 12.69
C ALA A 40 6.13 -3.03 11.18
N ALA A 41 6.56 -4.19 10.69
CA ALA A 41 6.80 -4.42 9.26
C ALA A 41 5.52 -4.27 8.44
N LEU A 42 4.39 -4.84 8.89
CA LEU A 42 3.10 -4.72 8.22
C LEU A 42 2.65 -3.25 8.13
N ARG A 43 2.78 -2.49 9.22
CA ARG A 43 2.47 -1.06 9.22
C ARG A 43 3.37 -0.28 8.27
N GLN A 44 4.67 -0.61 8.24
CA GLN A 44 5.62 0.04 7.35
C GLN A 44 5.28 -0.23 5.88
N THR A 45 4.91 -1.47 5.53
CA THR A 45 4.49 -1.82 4.17
C THR A 45 3.24 -1.07 3.75
N GLU A 46 2.25 -0.93 4.66
CA GLU A 46 1.04 -0.16 4.37
C GLU A 46 1.34 1.33 4.15
N LEU A 47 2.19 1.93 5.00
CA LEU A 47 2.62 3.33 4.83
C LEU A 47 3.37 3.53 3.51
N GLN A 48 4.32 2.64 3.18
CA GLN A 48 5.04 2.69 1.91
C GLN A 48 4.11 2.56 0.70
N ARG A 49 3.10 1.69 0.78
CA ARG A 49 2.10 1.55 -0.28
C ARG A 49 1.32 2.84 -0.48
N ARG A 50 0.94 3.52 0.61
CA ARG A 50 0.24 4.81 0.58
C ARG A 50 1.11 5.94 0.02
N ASP A 51 2.36 6.04 0.45
CA ASP A 51 3.28 7.04 -0.06
C ASP A 51 3.53 6.86 -1.56
N HIS A 52 3.70 5.59 -1.99
CA HIS A 52 3.92 5.27 -3.39
C HIS A 52 2.73 5.63 -4.28
N VAL A 53 1.50 5.32 -3.87
CA VAL A 53 0.31 5.71 -4.66
C VAL A 53 0.13 7.23 -4.70
N ALA A 54 0.45 7.94 -3.61
CA ALA A 54 0.39 9.40 -3.61
C ALA A 54 1.40 10.02 -4.61
N GLU A 55 2.60 9.46 -4.71
CA GLU A 55 3.60 9.88 -5.71
C GLU A 55 3.12 9.59 -7.14
N LEU A 56 2.60 8.38 -7.39
CA LEU A 56 2.07 8.00 -8.70
C LEU A 56 0.90 8.88 -9.12
N PHE A 57 -0.01 9.18 -8.19
CA PHE A 57 -1.14 10.08 -8.42
C PHE A 57 -0.62 11.46 -8.84
N ASN A 58 0.26 12.09 -8.03
CA ASN A 58 0.81 13.41 -8.34
C ASN A 58 1.54 13.45 -9.70
N ARG A 59 2.31 12.40 -10.01
CA ARG A 59 2.98 12.27 -11.32
C ARG A 59 1.98 12.22 -12.47
N ALA A 60 0.94 11.39 -12.36
CA ALA A 60 -0.08 11.27 -13.39
C ALA A 60 -0.84 12.60 -13.56
N VAL A 61 -1.19 13.29 -12.47
CA VAL A 61 -1.82 14.62 -12.54
C VAL A 61 -0.94 15.62 -13.30
N GLY A 62 0.37 15.65 -13.03
CA GLY A 62 1.30 16.54 -13.74
C GLY A 62 1.41 16.23 -15.24
N GLN A 63 1.29 14.96 -15.62
CA GLN A 63 1.38 14.49 -17.00
C GLN A 63 0.08 14.70 -17.80
N LEU A 64 -1.03 15.07 -17.16
CA LEU A 64 -2.28 15.35 -17.88
C LEU A 64 -2.16 16.55 -18.83
N HIS A 65 -1.27 17.50 -18.56
CA HIS A 65 -1.09 18.70 -19.40
C HIS A 65 0.13 18.60 -20.32
N ASP A 66 0.67 17.40 -20.51
CA ASP A 66 1.83 17.20 -21.37
C ASP A 66 1.47 17.46 -22.85
N ASP A 67 2.39 18.02 -23.62
CA ASP A 67 2.19 18.30 -25.04
C ASP A 67 2.01 17.00 -25.84
N GLU A 68 2.64 15.91 -25.40
CA GLU A 68 2.63 14.63 -26.08
C GLU A 68 1.40 13.78 -25.70
N LEU A 69 0.56 13.47 -26.71
CA LEU A 69 -0.70 12.71 -26.51
C LEU A 69 -0.49 11.38 -25.77
N HIS A 70 0.59 10.64 -26.07
CA HIS A 70 0.83 9.34 -25.44
C HIS A 70 1.19 9.45 -23.96
N VAL A 71 1.79 10.57 -23.52
CA VAL A 71 2.07 10.87 -22.11
C VAL A 71 0.76 11.15 -21.38
N ARG A 72 -0.11 11.99 -21.95
CA ARG A 72 -1.46 12.26 -21.40
C ARG A 72 -2.30 11.00 -21.29
N LEU A 73 -2.29 10.14 -22.32
CA LEU A 73 -2.98 8.85 -22.28
C LEU A 73 -2.46 7.95 -21.16
N GLY A 74 -1.13 7.87 -20.99
CA GLY A 74 -0.51 7.15 -19.90
C GLY A 74 -0.99 7.64 -18.52
N ALA A 75 -1.11 8.95 -18.35
CA ALA A 75 -1.65 9.56 -17.13
C ALA A 75 -3.11 9.15 -16.87
N VAL A 76 -3.98 9.21 -17.90
CA VAL A 76 -5.40 8.82 -17.79
C VAL A 76 -5.56 7.35 -17.37
N TYR A 77 -4.82 6.44 -18.00
CA TYR A 77 -4.87 5.03 -17.63
C TYR A 77 -4.31 4.76 -16.23
N THR A 78 -3.24 5.46 -15.85
CA THR A 78 -2.68 5.37 -14.50
C THR A 78 -3.70 5.83 -13.46
N LEU A 79 -4.39 6.94 -13.69
CA LEU A 79 -5.44 7.45 -12.79
C LEU A 79 -6.61 6.47 -12.69
N ARG A 80 -7.05 5.89 -13.81
CA ARG A 80 -8.09 4.84 -13.81
C ARG A 80 -7.66 3.64 -12.97
N GLN A 81 -6.42 3.19 -13.14
CA GLN A 81 -5.89 2.06 -12.36
C GLN A 81 -5.85 2.40 -10.85
N ILE A 82 -5.38 3.59 -10.49
CA ILE A 82 -5.38 4.06 -9.09
C ILE A 82 -6.81 4.05 -8.53
N ALA A 83 -7.80 4.55 -9.28
CA ALA A 83 -9.20 4.56 -8.84
C ALA A 83 -9.77 3.14 -8.62
N ASN A 84 -9.28 2.14 -9.34
CA ASN A 84 -9.69 0.74 -9.18
C ASN A 84 -8.97 0.05 -8.00
N ASP A 85 -7.68 0.31 -7.85
CA ASP A 85 -6.83 -0.33 -6.82
C ASP A 85 -6.99 0.32 -5.43
N PHE A 86 -7.42 1.59 -5.39
CA PHE A 86 -7.58 2.41 -4.19
C PHE A 86 -8.97 3.07 -4.16
N PRO A 87 -9.99 2.38 -3.62
CA PRO A 87 -11.38 2.85 -3.62
C PRO A 87 -11.60 4.20 -2.91
N ASP A 88 -10.73 4.55 -1.95
CA ASP A 88 -10.73 5.83 -1.25
C ASP A 88 -10.28 7.00 -2.15
N LEU A 89 -9.54 6.72 -3.23
CA LEU A 89 -9.09 7.71 -4.21
C LEU A 89 -10.03 7.83 -5.41
N THR A 90 -10.97 6.91 -5.60
CA THR A 90 -11.93 6.94 -6.73
C THR A 90 -12.64 8.29 -6.83
N GLY A 91 -13.13 8.84 -5.71
CA GLY A 91 -13.80 10.14 -5.73
C GLY A 91 -12.93 11.27 -6.29
N ALA A 92 -11.69 11.36 -5.79
CA ALA A 92 -10.74 12.40 -6.19
C ALA A 92 -10.30 12.26 -7.65
N VAL A 93 -10.06 11.03 -8.13
CA VAL A 93 -9.72 10.77 -9.54
C VAL A 93 -10.83 11.25 -10.46
N PHE A 94 -12.09 10.87 -10.18
CA PHE A 94 -13.21 11.20 -11.05
C PHE A 94 -13.52 12.70 -11.02
N GLU A 95 -13.42 13.35 -9.85
CA GLU A 95 -13.55 14.80 -9.76
C GLU A 95 -12.49 15.51 -10.60
N LEU A 96 -11.22 15.11 -10.49
CA LEU A 96 -10.12 15.68 -11.26
C LEU A 96 -10.34 15.52 -12.77
N LEU A 97 -10.66 14.30 -13.23
CA LEU A 97 -10.92 14.06 -14.66
C LEU A 97 -12.12 14.88 -15.16
N SER A 98 -13.18 15.01 -14.35
CA SER A 98 -14.34 15.84 -14.72
C SER A 98 -13.98 17.32 -14.85
N LEU A 99 -13.14 17.85 -13.96
CA LEU A 99 -12.63 19.22 -14.04
C LEU A 99 -11.76 19.42 -15.27
N TYR A 100 -10.86 18.46 -15.55
CA TYR A 100 -9.97 18.51 -16.70
C TYR A 100 -10.74 18.51 -18.03
N VAL A 101 -11.72 17.61 -18.17
CA VAL A 101 -12.59 17.56 -19.37
C VAL A 101 -13.36 18.88 -19.55
N ARG A 102 -13.88 19.44 -18.45
CA ARG A 102 -14.60 20.73 -18.48
C ARG A 102 -13.70 21.87 -18.95
N ASP A 103 -12.46 21.93 -18.45
CA ASP A 103 -11.49 22.96 -18.82
C ASP A 103 -11.00 22.79 -20.27
N SER A 104 -10.73 21.55 -20.68
CA SER A 104 -10.29 21.21 -22.04
C SER A 104 -11.30 21.59 -23.12
N GLY A 105 -12.60 21.57 -22.81
CA GLY A 105 -13.65 22.05 -23.72
C GLY A 105 -13.52 23.53 -24.08
N HIS A 106 -12.85 24.33 -23.24
CA HIS A 106 -12.52 25.72 -23.55
C HIS A 106 -11.24 25.87 -24.38
N VAL A 107 -10.31 24.92 -24.29
CA VAL A 107 -8.97 25.01 -24.88
C VAL A 107 -8.92 24.49 -26.33
N TYR A 108 -9.63 23.41 -26.66
CA TYR A 108 -9.40 22.69 -27.92
C TYR A 108 -10.26 23.13 -29.14
N GLY A 109 -11.27 23.99 -28.97
CA GLY A 109 -12.02 24.58 -30.10
C GLY A 109 -12.52 23.59 -31.17
N GLU A 110 -12.69 24.04 -32.42
CA GLU A 110 -13.19 23.23 -33.56
C GLU A 110 -12.18 22.18 -34.10
N ALA A 111 -10.97 22.07 -33.53
CA ALA A 111 -9.90 21.20 -34.03
C ALA A 111 -10.12 19.70 -33.78
N GLY A 112 -11.27 19.32 -33.20
CA GLY A 112 -11.57 17.95 -32.83
C GLY A 112 -10.99 17.60 -31.46
N GLN A 113 -11.81 16.98 -30.62
CA GLN A 113 -11.46 16.65 -29.25
C GLN A 113 -10.36 15.55 -29.24
N PRO A 114 -9.21 15.78 -28.59
CA PRO A 114 -8.11 14.83 -28.61
C PRO A 114 -8.46 13.51 -27.88
N ASP A 115 -7.83 12.40 -28.29
CA ASP A 115 -8.21 11.02 -27.91
C ASP A 115 -8.23 10.80 -26.39
N ASP A 116 -7.37 11.51 -25.65
CA ASP A 116 -7.29 11.46 -24.19
C ASP A 116 -8.59 11.94 -23.52
N ILE A 117 -9.23 12.99 -24.04
CA ILE A 117 -10.51 13.47 -23.52
C ILE A 117 -11.63 12.45 -23.75
N ARG A 118 -11.62 11.75 -24.89
CA ARG A 118 -12.60 10.69 -25.18
C ARG A 118 -12.48 9.56 -24.16
N ILE A 119 -11.27 9.15 -23.84
CA ILE A 119 -11.01 8.09 -22.86
C ILE A 119 -11.38 8.56 -21.44
N MET A 120 -11.08 9.82 -21.08
CA MET A 120 -11.54 10.36 -19.80
C MET A 120 -13.07 10.34 -19.70
N LEU A 121 -13.77 10.74 -20.75
CA LEU A 121 -15.24 10.68 -20.80
C LEU A 121 -15.74 9.24 -20.64
N ASP A 122 -15.15 8.28 -21.36
CA ASP A 122 -15.47 6.86 -21.24
C ASP A 122 -15.33 6.37 -19.78
N ILE A 123 -14.20 6.67 -19.15
CA ILE A 123 -13.96 6.35 -17.72
C ILE A 123 -15.02 6.98 -16.83
N LEU A 124 -15.35 8.26 -17.04
CA LEU A 124 -16.36 8.97 -16.27
C LEU A 124 -17.76 8.36 -16.44
N PHE A 125 -18.10 7.88 -17.63
CA PHE A 125 -19.37 7.20 -17.92
C PHE A 125 -19.42 5.76 -17.42
N GLU A 126 -18.28 5.07 -17.36
CA GLU A 126 -18.16 3.74 -16.77
C GLU A 126 -18.38 3.73 -15.25
N GLN A 127 -18.41 4.88 -14.57
CA GLN A 127 -18.54 4.91 -13.10
C GLN A 127 -19.83 4.21 -12.63
N PRO A 128 -19.75 3.07 -11.94
CA PRO A 128 -20.93 2.43 -11.38
C PRO A 128 -21.35 3.21 -10.13
N GLY A 129 -22.41 4.02 -10.25
CA GLY A 129 -23.17 4.52 -9.11
C GLY A 129 -22.94 5.98 -8.71
N LYS A 130 -23.48 6.91 -9.52
CA LYS A 130 -24.19 8.10 -9.03
C LYS A 130 -25.54 8.19 -9.74
N ARG A 131 -26.45 7.26 -9.42
CA ARG A 131 -27.89 7.41 -9.60
C ARG A 131 -28.54 7.24 -8.23
#